data_AF-A0A3B0ZVR1-F1
#
_entry.id   AF-A0A3B0ZVR1-F1
#
_cell.length_a   1.000
_cell.length_b   1.000
_cell.length_c   1.000
_cell.angle_alpha   90.00
_cell.angle_beta   90.00
_cell.angle_gamma   90.00
#
_symmetry.space_group_name_H-M   'P 1'
#
loop_
_entity.id
_entity.type
_entity.pdbx_description
1 polymer ?
#
loop_
_entity_poly.entity_id
_entity_poly.type
_entity_poly.pdbx_seq_one_letter_code
_entity_poly.pdbx_strand_id
1 'polypeptide(L)'
;MKNIAEEIIERIKQAESLRYDTEVAIVLGAEKQHVGPWKARGQIPWERLLEYARKSGVSLDYLVLGRGPVRVAGIGIGEDTEHYSLIEIDKALLTSVITMIDEVCEARGLESSGKRKALLVALAYRSSARAQDSEPDRHEIEELIDLSIAEQ
;
A
#
# COMPACT_ATOMS: atom_id res chain seq x y z
N MET A 1 10.70 -12.91 -26.53
CA MET A 1 9.91 -11.93 -25.76
C MET A 1 9.25 -12.74 -24.65
N LYS A 2 9.54 -12.44 -23.38
CA LYS A 2 8.96 -13.20 -22.27
C LYS A 2 7.48 -12.87 -22.16
N ASN A 3 6.64 -13.85 -21.88
CA ASN A 3 5.23 -13.59 -21.61
C ASN A 3 5.02 -13.25 -20.13
N ILE A 4 3.84 -12.73 -19.79
CA ILE A 4 3.53 -12.26 -18.44
C ILE A 4 3.69 -13.37 -17.38
N ALA A 5 3.37 -14.62 -17.71
CA ALA A 5 3.57 -15.74 -16.79
C ALA A 5 5.06 -15.98 -16.51
N GLU A 6 5.91 -15.98 -17.54
CA GLU A 6 7.35 -16.09 -17.38
C GLU A 6 7.93 -14.97 -16.51
N GLU A 7 7.46 -13.74 -16.70
CA GLU A 7 7.91 -12.61 -15.88
C GLU A 7 7.50 -12.76 -14.41
N ILE A 8 6.25 -13.11 -14.14
CA ILE A 8 5.76 -13.33 -12.77
C ILE A 8 6.55 -14.47 -12.11
N ILE A 9 6.79 -15.58 -12.80
CA ILE A 9 7.58 -16.72 -12.28
C ILE A 9 8.98 -16.27 -11.90
N GLU A 10 9.66 -15.49 -12.74
CA GLU A 10 11.00 -14.98 -12.44
C GLU A 10 11.00 -14.03 -11.24
N ARG A 11 9.96 -13.19 -11.07
CA ARG A 11 9.83 -12.32 -9.90
C ARG A 11 9.56 -13.11 -8.62
N ILE A 12 8.78 -14.20 -8.67
CA ILE A 12 8.61 -15.10 -7.52
C ILE A 12 9.95 -15.75 -7.15
N LYS A 13 10.73 -16.20 -8.13
CA LYS A 13 12.08 -16.74 -7.86
C LYS A 13 12.97 -15.71 -7.18
N GLN A 14 12.95 -14.47 -7.65
CA GLN A 14 13.74 -13.40 -7.03
C GLN A 14 13.28 -13.10 -5.60
N ALA A 15 11.97 -13.00 -5.36
CA ALA A 15 11.42 -12.70 -4.04
C ALA A 15 11.70 -13.78 -2.99
N GLU A 16 11.74 -15.05 -3.42
CA GLU A 16 11.93 -16.22 -2.55
C GLU A 16 13.34 -16.86 -2.69
N SER A 17 14.24 -16.24 -3.46
CA SER A 17 15.59 -16.77 -3.75
C SER A 17 15.59 -18.21 -4.31
N LEU A 18 14.64 -18.53 -5.19
CA LEU A 18 14.50 -19.86 -5.79
C LEU A 18 15.31 -19.97 -7.08
N ARG A 19 15.72 -21.19 -7.42
CA ARG A 19 16.52 -21.47 -8.61
C ARG A 19 15.71 -22.13 -9.72
N TYR A 20 14.70 -22.90 -9.37
CA TYR A 20 13.98 -23.78 -10.30
C TYR A 20 12.48 -23.50 -10.36
N ASP A 21 11.91 -23.64 -11.56
CA ASP A 21 10.46 -23.47 -11.78
C ASP A 21 9.62 -24.42 -10.92
N THR A 22 10.12 -25.63 -10.67
CA THR A 22 9.44 -26.61 -9.82
C THR A 22 9.25 -26.09 -8.40
N GLU A 23 10.15 -25.25 -7.90
CA GLU A 23 10.05 -24.63 -6.58
C GLU A 23 8.94 -23.56 -6.56
N VAL A 24 8.81 -22.80 -7.66
CA VAL A 24 7.71 -21.83 -7.82
C VAL A 24 6.35 -22.53 -7.82
N ALA A 25 6.24 -23.70 -8.45
CA ALA A 25 5.01 -24.50 -8.41
C ALA A 25 4.60 -24.83 -6.96
N ILE A 26 5.57 -25.27 -6.15
CA ILE A 26 5.37 -25.65 -4.74
C ILE A 26 4.93 -24.43 -3.92
N VAL A 27 5.60 -23.28 -4.11
CA VAL A 27 5.29 -22.02 -3.41
C VAL A 27 3.87 -21.53 -3.75
N LEU A 28 3.41 -21.73 -4.99
CA LEU A 28 2.04 -21.45 -5.42
C LEU A 28 1.03 -22.57 -5.04
N GLY A 29 1.45 -23.53 -4.22
CA GLY A 29 0.62 -24.64 -3.72
C GLY A 29 0.20 -25.64 -4.81
N ALA A 30 0.90 -25.70 -5.93
CA ALA A 30 0.64 -26.61 -7.04
C ALA A 30 1.65 -27.76 -7.05
N GLU A 31 1.30 -28.87 -7.71
CA GLU A 31 2.28 -29.95 -7.92
C GLU A 31 3.41 -29.47 -8.85
N LYS A 32 4.61 -30.05 -8.69
CA LYS A 32 5.85 -29.64 -9.37
C LYS A 32 5.76 -29.56 -10.91
N GLN A 33 4.78 -30.23 -11.52
CA GLN A 33 4.63 -30.37 -12.97
C GLN A 33 3.92 -29.17 -13.65
N HIS A 34 3.41 -28.19 -12.89
CA HIS A 34 2.43 -27.23 -13.42
C HIS A 34 2.99 -25.96 -14.08
N VAL A 35 4.28 -25.64 -13.94
CA VAL A 35 4.81 -24.34 -14.42
C VAL A 35 5.01 -24.29 -15.94
N GLY A 36 5.41 -25.39 -16.57
CA GLY A 36 5.58 -25.47 -18.02
C GLY A 36 4.30 -25.08 -18.80
N PRO A 37 3.14 -25.68 -18.47
CA PRO A 37 1.86 -25.30 -19.07
C PRO A 37 1.43 -23.84 -18.84
N TRP A 38 1.75 -23.24 -17.68
CA TRP A 38 1.44 -21.82 -17.42
C TRP A 38 2.23 -20.89 -18.35
N LYS A 39 3.54 -21.15 -18.51
CA LYS A 39 4.39 -20.41 -19.43
C LYS A 39 3.92 -20.57 -20.88
N ALA A 40 3.59 -21.79 -21.31
CA ALA A 40 3.11 -22.03 -22.67
C ALA A 40 1.81 -21.26 -22.99
N ARG A 41 0.93 -21.10 -22.00
CA ARG A 41 -0.32 -20.34 -22.12
C ARG A 41 -0.16 -18.83 -21.85
N GLY A 42 0.98 -18.41 -21.29
CA GLY A 42 1.18 -17.05 -20.81
C GLY A 42 0.25 -16.66 -19.65
N GLN A 43 -0.27 -17.62 -18.88
CA GLN A 43 -1.22 -17.34 -17.80
C GLN A 43 -0.93 -18.19 -16.55
N ILE A 44 -0.96 -17.54 -15.38
CA ILE A 44 -0.85 -18.16 -14.06
C ILE A 44 -2.24 -18.16 -13.41
N PRO A 45 -2.60 -19.20 -12.62
CA PRO A 45 -3.83 -19.19 -11.83
C PRO A 45 -3.82 -18.05 -10.81
N TRP A 46 -4.75 -17.11 -10.96
CA TRP A 46 -4.73 -15.87 -10.19
C TRP A 46 -5.00 -16.10 -8.71
N GLU A 47 -5.87 -17.05 -8.40
CA GLU A 47 -6.23 -17.46 -7.05
C GLU A 47 -4.99 -17.94 -6.27
N ARG A 48 -4.09 -18.66 -6.96
CA ARG A 48 -2.84 -19.14 -6.37
C ARG A 48 -1.84 -18.02 -6.15
N LEU A 49 -1.75 -17.09 -7.11
CA LEU A 49 -0.86 -15.94 -7.02
C LEU A 49 -1.28 -15.01 -5.88
N LEU A 50 -2.58 -14.74 -5.75
CA LEU A 50 -3.15 -13.94 -4.67
C LEU A 50 -2.93 -14.60 -3.30
N GLU A 51 -3.21 -15.90 -3.19
CA GLU A 51 -3.00 -16.62 -1.94
C GLU A 51 -1.52 -16.65 -1.52
N TYR A 52 -0.63 -16.81 -2.50
CA TYR A 52 0.81 -16.70 -2.28
C TYR A 52 1.22 -15.29 -1.82
N ALA A 53 0.80 -14.25 -2.52
CA ALA A 53 1.11 -12.86 -2.16
C ALA A 53 0.63 -12.54 -0.74
N ARG A 54 -0.57 -13.01 -0.39
CA ARG A 54 -1.16 -12.86 0.95
C ARG A 54 -0.33 -13.58 2.02
N LYS A 55 0.11 -14.81 1.78
CA LYS A 55 0.88 -15.61 2.75
C LYS A 55 2.33 -15.19 2.92
N SER A 56 2.96 -14.75 1.83
CA SER A 56 4.38 -14.39 1.81
C SER A 56 4.62 -12.90 2.09
N GLY A 57 3.61 -12.05 1.97
CA GLY A 57 3.76 -10.60 2.03
C GLY A 57 4.47 -10.00 0.82
N VAL A 58 4.62 -10.77 -0.28
CA VAL A 58 5.18 -10.28 -1.54
C VAL A 58 4.14 -9.43 -2.26
N SER A 59 4.55 -8.24 -2.71
CA SER A 59 3.67 -7.26 -3.35
C SER A 59 3.11 -7.77 -4.68
N LEU A 60 1.80 -7.66 -4.86
CA LEU A 60 1.16 -7.99 -6.15
C LEU A 60 1.61 -7.01 -7.26
N ASP A 61 1.80 -5.73 -6.94
CA ASP A 61 2.34 -4.73 -7.87
C ASP A 61 3.75 -5.11 -8.34
N TYR A 62 4.59 -5.62 -7.44
CA TYR A 62 5.89 -6.15 -7.81
C TYR A 62 5.75 -7.38 -8.70
N LEU A 63 4.94 -8.37 -8.31
CA LEU A 63 4.80 -9.62 -9.05
C LEU A 63 4.27 -9.41 -10.48
N VAL A 64 3.25 -8.59 -10.65
CA VAL A 64 2.53 -8.43 -11.92
C VAL A 64 3.16 -7.34 -12.78
N LEU A 65 3.46 -6.19 -12.19
CA LEU A 65 3.89 -4.99 -12.91
C LEU A 65 5.40 -4.76 -12.82
N GLY A 66 6.11 -5.47 -11.96
CA GLY A 66 7.56 -5.33 -11.78
C GLY A 66 7.97 -4.00 -11.13
N ARG A 67 7.07 -3.34 -10.41
CA ARG A 67 7.30 -2.03 -9.80
C ARG A 67 7.03 -2.05 -8.29
N GLY A 68 7.60 -1.08 -7.59
CA GLY A 68 7.42 -0.93 -6.15
C GLY A 68 8.24 -1.94 -5.33
N PRO A 69 8.03 -1.98 -4.01
CA PRO A 69 8.80 -2.83 -3.11
C PRO A 69 8.45 -4.32 -3.31
N VAL A 70 9.46 -5.20 -3.18
CA VAL A 70 9.28 -6.67 -3.31
C VAL A 70 8.33 -7.20 -2.25
N ARG A 71 8.52 -6.79 -0.99
CA ARG A 71 7.64 -7.13 0.13
C ARG A 71 7.01 -5.88 0.67
N VAL A 72 5.72 -5.96 0.99
CA VAL A 72 5.02 -4.88 1.66
C VAL A 72 5.26 -5.07 3.15
N ALA A 73 5.96 -4.11 3.77
CA ALA A 73 6.06 -4.06 5.22
C ALA A 73 4.67 -3.69 5.77
N GLY A 74 3.90 -4.71 6.15
CA GLY A 74 2.64 -4.55 6.83
C GLY A 74 1.40 -4.72 5.96
N ILE A 75 0.55 -5.63 6.46
CA ILE A 75 -0.88 -5.83 6.24
C ILE A 75 -1.29 -6.41 4.88
N GLY A 76 -1.68 -7.67 4.93
CA GLY A 76 -2.66 -8.21 4.00
C GLY A 76 -3.97 -7.42 4.05
N ILE A 77 -4.86 -7.76 3.13
CA ILE A 77 -6.27 -7.47 3.31
C ILE A 77 -6.71 -8.33 4.51
N GLY A 78 -6.76 -7.72 5.70
CA GLY A 78 -7.00 -8.38 6.98
C GLY A 78 -6.05 -7.82 8.04
N GLU A 79 -6.57 -6.94 8.90
CA GLU A 79 -5.88 -6.37 10.04
C GLU A 79 -5.30 -7.47 10.95
N ASP A 80 -3.99 -7.39 11.23
CA ASP A 80 -3.38 -7.96 12.43
C ASP A 80 -2.68 -6.82 13.19
N THR A 81 -3.16 -6.58 14.41
CA THR A 81 -2.89 -5.44 15.29
C THR A 81 -1.44 -5.33 15.78
N GLU A 82 -0.57 -6.30 15.46
CA GLU A 82 0.76 -6.44 16.09
C GLU A 82 1.95 -5.93 15.27
N HIS A 83 1.71 -5.29 14.11
CA HIS A 83 2.74 -4.63 13.31
C HIS A 83 2.48 -3.13 13.14
N TYR A 84 2.32 -2.44 14.26
CA TYR A 84 2.95 -1.13 14.38
C TYR A 84 4.46 -1.37 14.49
N SER A 85 5.16 -1.50 13.35
CA SER A 85 6.39 -0.71 13.29
C SER A 85 5.89 0.69 13.55
N LEU A 86 6.22 1.25 14.72
CA LEU A 86 5.88 2.62 15.03
C LEU A 86 6.45 3.40 13.84
N ILE A 87 5.59 3.80 12.91
CA ILE A 87 5.84 4.99 12.12
C ILE A 87 6.12 5.97 13.25
N GLU A 88 7.38 6.39 13.40
CA GLU A 88 7.68 7.44 14.34
C GLU A 88 6.90 8.62 13.80
N ILE A 89 5.69 8.78 14.34
CA ILE A 89 4.82 9.87 14.03
C ILE A 89 5.64 11.06 14.49
N ASP A 90 6.09 11.85 13.52
CA ASP A 90 6.60 13.16 13.81
C ASP A 90 5.50 13.93 14.56
N LYS A 91 5.65 13.98 15.88
CA LYS A 91 4.67 14.58 16.78
C LYS A 91 4.56 16.06 16.52
N ALA A 92 5.66 16.72 16.14
CA ALA A 92 5.66 18.15 15.84
C ALA A 92 4.82 18.41 14.59
N LEU A 93 5.05 17.64 13.52
CA LEU A 93 4.25 17.75 12.30
C LEU A 93 2.78 17.42 12.55
N LEU A 94 2.49 16.35 13.30
CA LEU A 94 1.10 15.99 13.63
C LEU A 94 0.39 17.09 14.43
N THR A 95 1.08 17.67 15.42
CA THR A 95 0.53 18.78 16.20
C THR A 95 0.28 19.99 15.30
N SER A 96 1.21 20.38 14.42
CA SER A 96 1.02 21.49 13.49
C SER A 96 -0.17 21.28 12.55
N VAL A 97 -0.33 20.07 12.02
CA VAL A 97 -1.48 19.71 11.16
C VAL A 97 -2.80 19.82 11.93
N ILE A 98 -2.86 19.27 13.15
CA ILE A 98 -4.07 19.35 13.99
C ILE A 98 -4.44 20.80 14.28
N THR A 99 -3.47 21.61 14.72
CA THR A 99 -3.69 23.03 15.02
C THR A 99 -4.16 23.79 13.80
N MET A 100 -3.54 23.58 12.64
CA MET A 100 -3.93 24.27 11.41
C MET A 100 -5.35 23.89 10.95
N ILE A 101 -5.72 22.60 11.05
CA ILE A 101 -7.08 22.16 10.73
C ILE A 101 -8.09 22.79 11.70
N ASP A 102 -7.77 22.87 12.99
CA ASP A 102 -8.65 23.50 13.97
C ASP A 102 -8.83 25.00 13.68
N GLU A 103 -7.75 25.72 13.39
CA GLU A 103 -7.81 27.14 13.01
C GLU A 103 -8.66 27.38 11.76
N VAL A 104 -8.48 26.56 10.72
CA VAL A 104 -9.26 26.68 9.48
C VAL A 104 -10.73 26.32 9.70
N CYS A 105 -11.02 25.29 10.51
CA CYS A 105 -12.39 24.93 10.85
C CYS A 105 -13.08 26.02 11.69
N GLU A 106 -12.41 26.56 12.70
CA GLU A 106 -12.92 27.66 13.54
C GLU A 106 -13.19 28.92 12.71
N ALA A 107 -12.26 29.31 11.83
CA ALA A 107 -12.43 30.45 10.93
C ALA A 107 -13.64 30.29 10.00
N ARG A 108 -14.03 29.06 9.69
CA ARG A 108 -15.17 28.72 8.83
C ARG A 108 -16.44 28.34 9.60
N GLY A 109 -16.41 28.39 10.94
CA GLY A 109 -17.55 28.00 11.79
C GLY A 109 -17.94 26.53 11.67
N LEU A 110 -16.99 25.67 11.29
CA LEU A 110 -17.21 24.24 11.09
C LEU A 110 -16.92 23.46 12.36
N GLU A 111 -17.73 22.43 12.63
CA GLU A 111 -17.45 21.49 13.70
C GLU A 111 -16.26 20.61 13.31
N SER A 112 -15.15 20.75 14.04
CA SER A 112 -13.95 19.94 13.83
C SER A 112 -14.00 18.61 14.59
N SER A 113 -15.13 18.16 15.12
CA SER A 113 -15.16 16.94 15.95
C SER A 113 -15.38 15.64 15.14
N GLY A 114 -14.93 14.50 15.69
CA GLY A 114 -15.31 13.17 15.20
C GLY A 114 -14.53 12.62 13.99
N LYS A 115 -15.16 11.70 13.25
CA LYS A 115 -14.53 10.89 12.19
C LYS A 115 -13.97 11.74 11.04
N ARG A 116 -14.62 12.87 10.76
CA ARG A 116 -14.24 13.78 9.66
C ARG A 116 -12.89 14.44 9.93
N LYS A 117 -12.68 14.99 11.13
CA LYS A 117 -11.37 15.57 11.51
C LYS A 117 -10.27 14.51 11.54
N ALA A 118 -10.56 13.32 12.05
CA ALA A 118 -9.57 12.23 12.03
C ALA A 118 -9.10 11.92 10.60
N LEU A 119 -10.02 11.93 9.62
CA LEU A 119 -9.69 11.73 8.22
C LEU A 119 -8.87 12.90 7.64
N LEU A 120 -9.29 14.14 7.88
CA LEU A 120 -8.58 15.35 7.42
C LEU A 120 -7.16 15.41 7.98
N VAL A 121 -6.99 15.16 9.28
CA VAL A 121 -5.68 15.09 9.95
C VAL A 121 -4.82 14.01 9.33
N ALA A 122 -5.35 12.81 9.10
CA ALA A 122 -4.59 11.71 8.50
C ALA A 122 -4.18 12.01 7.04
N LEU A 123 -5.04 12.65 6.26
CA LEU A 123 -4.76 13.02 4.87
C LEU A 123 -3.69 14.11 4.80
N ALA A 124 -3.87 15.21 5.54
CA ALA A 124 -2.92 16.33 5.58
C ALA A 124 -1.57 15.91 6.17
N TYR A 125 -1.56 15.13 7.25
CA TYR A 125 -0.32 14.60 7.81
C TYR A 125 0.46 13.77 6.78
N ARG A 126 -0.23 12.95 5.99
CA ARG A 126 0.40 12.12 4.97
C ARG A 126 0.87 12.92 3.75
N SER A 127 0.20 14.00 3.36
CA SER A 127 0.68 14.88 2.30
C SER A 127 1.97 15.58 2.74
N SER A 128 1.97 16.16 3.94
CA SER A 128 3.13 16.88 4.49
C SER A 128 4.32 15.95 4.77
N ALA A 129 4.08 14.74 5.28
CA ALA A 129 5.14 13.75 5.52
C ALA A 129 5.82 13.27 4.22
N ARG A 130 5.13 13.33 3.06
CA ARG A 130 5.70 12.99 1.75
C ARG A 130 6.52 14.12 1.15
N ALA A 131 6.27 15.36 1.56
CA ALA A 131 6.91 16.54 1.02
C ALA A 131 8.36 16.74 1.49
N GLN A 132 8.86 15.89 2.40
CA GLN A 132 10.25 15.85 2.90
C GLN A 132 10.75 17.26 3.28
N ASP A 133 10.42 17.67 4.53
CA ASP A 133 10.86 18.90 5.21
C ASP A 133 9.96 20.16 5.08
N SER A 134 8.66 19.99 4.83
CA SER A 134 7.74 21.13 4.68
C SER A 134 6.68 21.14 5.77
N GLU A 135 6.55 22.29 6.45
CA GLU A 135 5.38 22.65 7.26
C GLU A 135 4.08 22.33 6.51
N PRO A 136 2.98 22.02 7.23
CA PRO A 136 1.70 21.77 6.59
C PRO A 136 1.28 22.97 5.72
N ASP A 137 0.93 22.70 4.47
CA ASP A 137 0.45 23.74 3.56
C ASP A 137 -1.01 24.08 3.90
N ARG A 138 -1.20 25.33 4.35
CA ARG A 138 -2.51 25.86 4.68
C ARG A 138 -3.47 25.83 3.50
N HIS A 139 -2.99 26.13 2.29
CA HIS A 139 -3.84 26.16 1.11
C HIS A 139 -4.35 24.75 0.76
N GLU A 140 -3.49 23.74 0.86
CA GLU A 140 -3.86 22.34 0.68
C GLU A 140 -4.92 21.91 1.70
N ILE A 141 -4.77 22.31 2.97
CA ILE A 141 -5.75 22.01 4.02
C ILE A 141 -7.10 22.68 3.76
N GLU A 142 -7.10 23.93 3.28
CA GLU A 142 -8.33 24.63 2.89
C GLU A 142 -9.05 23.90 1.74
N GLU A 143 -8.33 23.46 0.71
CA GLU A 143 -8.88 22.65 -0.39
C GLU A 143 -9.44 21.31 0.09
N LEU A 144 -8.73 20.60 0.97
CA LEU A 144 -9.19 19.34 1.54
C LEU A 144 -10.49 19.51 2.35
N ILE A 145 -10.62 20.61 3.08
CA ILE A 145 -11.84 20.95 3.81
C ILE A 145 -12.98 21.26 2.83
N ASP A 146 -12.72 22.01 1.77
CA ASP A 146 -13.71 22.33 0.74
C ASP A 146 -14.23 21.07 0.03
N LEU A 147 -13.32 20.14 -0.32
CA LEU A 147 -13.69 18.83 -0.86
C LEU A 147 -14.52 18.00 0.12
N SER A 148 -14.19 18.05 1.42
CA SER A 148 -14.96 17.35 2.46
C SER A 148 -16.36 17.93 2.70
N ILE A 149 -16.59 19.20 2.33
CA ILE A 149 -17.91 19.85 2.44
C ILE A 149 -18.76 19.56 1.21
N ALA A 150 -18.16 19.52 0.01
CA ALA A 150 -18.86 19.31 -1.25
C ALA A 150 -19.50 17.91 -1.43
N GLU A 151 -19.06 16.92 -0.67
CA GLU A 151 -19.61 15.55 -0.69
C GLU A 151 -20.83 15.33 0.24
N GLN A 152 -21.44 16.40 0.77
CA GLN A 152 -22.68 16.39 1.57
C GLN A 152 -23.87 16.99 0.80
#